data_AF-A0A241WB89-F1
#
_entry.id   AF-A0A241WB89-F1
#
_cell.length_a   1.000
_cell.length_b   1.000
_cell.length_c   1.000
_cell.angle_alpha   90.00
_cell.angle_beta   90.00
_cell.angle_gamma   90.00
#
_symmetry.space_group_name_H-M   'P 1'
#
loop_
_entity.id
_entity.type
_entity.pdbx_description
1 polymer ?
#
loop_
_entity_poly.entity_id
_entity_poly.type
_entity_poly.pdbx_seq_one_letter_code
_entity_poly.pdbx_strand_id
1 'polypeptide(L)'
;MINFNEISNTYFKSYAPVFEPSINRIGNKSGTILIKKKNLSKKEMNTVTDKMKTDGWVEFEHSTNYALYCLNKYQLIGILYPNNLIERNKNGEEIIYEDINSWNIGLYYNQNGINSCIK
;
A
#
# COMPACT_ATOMS: atom_id res chain seq x y z
N MET A 1 -9.30 -6.04 14.01
CA MET A 1 -9.28 -5.38 12.69
C MET A 1 -8.27 -4.25 12.77
N ILE A 2 -7.17 -4.35 12.05
CA ILE A 2 -6.14 -3.29 12.04
C ILE A 2 -6.73 -2.09 11.29
N ASN A 3 -6.68 -0.90 11.88
CA ASN A 3 -7.15 0.32 11.21
C ASN A 3 -5.99 1.02 10.48
N PHE A 4 -6.27 1.97 9.58
CA PHE A 4 -5.23 2.60 8.76
C PHE A 4 -4.21 3.41 9.56
N ASN A 5 -4.62 4.01 10.68
CA ASN A 5 -3.68 4.71 11.58
C ASN A 5 -2.72 3.72 12.26
N GLU A 6 -3.21 2.54 12.62
CA GLU A 6 -2.42 1.46 13.19
C GLU A 6 -1.43 0.93 12.15
N ILE A 7 -1.83 0.71 10.89
CA ILE A 7 -0.92 0.34 9.80
C ILE A 7 0.18 1.40 9.62
N SER A 8 -0.21 2.68 9.52
CA SER A 8 0.73 3.81 9.38
C SER A 8 1.72 3.86 10.56
N ASN A 9 1.22 3.72 11.79
CA ASN A 9 2.06 3.79 12.97
C ASN A 9 2.98 2.57 13.15
N THR A 10 2.50 1.37 12.85
CA THR A 10 3.24 0.12 13.04
C THR A 10 4.38 -0.03 12.04
N TYR A 11 4.13 0.34 10.78
CA TYR A 11 5.09 0.09 9.70
C TYR A 11 5.85 1.33 9.25
N PHE A 12 5.25 2.52 9.39
CA PHE A 12 5.73 3.70 8.67
C PHE A 12 6.06 4.91 9.55
N LYS A 13 5.76 4.88 10.87
CA LYS A 13 5.90 6.03 11.78
C LYS A 13 7.24 6.74 11.71
N SER A 14 8.35 5.98 11.62
CA SER A 14 9.71 6.53 11.59
C SER A 14 10.06 7.28 10.29
N TYR A 15 9.23 7.18 9.26
CA TYR A 15 9.51 7.72 7.93
C TYR A 15 8.71 9.00 7.60
N ALA A 16 8.07 9.59 8.62
CA ALA A 16 7.20 10.76 8.51
C ALA A 16 6.08 10.59 7.46
N PRO A 17 5.16 9.63 7.68
CA PRO A 17 4.07 9.35 6.74
C PRO A 17 3.02 10.47 6.77
N VAL A 18 2.48 10.79 5.60
CA VAL A 18 1.29 11.63 5.44
C VAL A 18 0.15 10.73 5.00
N PHE A 19 -0.99 10.75 5.70
CA PHE A 19 -2.15 9.96 5.35
C PHE A 19 -3.23 10.82 4.69
N GLU A 20 -3.68 10.39 3.52
CA GLU A 20 -4.71 11.04 2.72
C GLU A 20 -5.92 10.10 2.58
N PRO A 21 -7.02 10.36 3.30
CA PRO A 21 -8.22 9.52 3.21
C PRO A 21 -8.91 9.72 1.85
N SER A 22 -9.38 8.62 1.24
CA SER A 22 -10.15 8.68 -0.02
C SER A 22 -11.61 8.28 0.20
N ILE A 23 -11.86 7.15 0.88
CA ILE A 23 -13.20 6.68 1.23
C ILE A 23 -13.26 6.43 2.73
N ASN A 24 -14.25 7.01 3.40
CA ASN A 24 -14.50 6.76 4.81
C ASN A 24 -16.00 6.52 5.08
N ARG A 25 -16.44 5.27 4.87
CA ARG A 25 -17.80 4.84 5.20
C ARG A 25 -17.78 3.55 6.02
N ILE A 26 -18.88 3.24 6.68
CA ILE A 26 -19.02 1.98 7.44
C ILE A 26 -18.84 0.81 6.47
N GLY A 27 -17.99 -0.14 6.84
CA GLY A 27 -17.75 -1.34 6.05
C GLY A 27 -16.89 -1.17 4.79
N ASN A 28 -16.50 0.05 4.41
CA ASN A 28 -15.61 0.28 3.27
C ASN A 28 -14.76 1.53 3.51
N LYS A 29 -13.44 1.35 3.53
CA LYS A 29 -12.48 2.43 3.74
C LYS A 29 -11.35 2.32 2.73
N SER A 30 -10.88 3.46 2.26
CA SER A 30 -9.62 3.55 1.52
C SER A 30 -8.89 4.86 1.80
N GLY A 31 -7.59 4.84 1.59
CA GLY A 31 -6.75 6.01 1.67
C GLY A 31 -5.33 5.68 1.28
N THR A 32 -4.49 6.70 1.23
CA THR A 32 -3.12 6.59 0.75
C THR A 32 -2.18 7.09 1.82
N ILE A 33 -1.13 6.34 2.11
CA ILE A 33 0.02 6.84 2.84
C ILE A 33 1.07 7.30 1.83
N LEU A 34 1.49 8.56 1.94
CA LEU A 34 2.59 9.14 1.20
C LEU A 34 3.83 9.25 2.10
N ILE A 35 4.96 8.77 1.59
CA ILE A 35 6.25 8.85 2.28
C ILE A 35 7.29 9.33 1.29
N LYS A 36 7.95 10.46 1.56
CA LYS A 36 9.01 10.96 0.68
C LYS A 36 10.12 9.93 0.54
N LYS A 37 10.58 9.66 -0.67
CA LYS A 37 11.64 8.67 -0.97
C LYS A 37 12.96 8.96 -0.24
N LYS A 38 13.22 10.22 0.08
CA LYS A 38 14.38 10.62 0.91
C LYS A 38 14.30 10.14 2.36
N ASN A 39 13.09 9.83 2.86
CA ASN A 39 12.87 9.36 4.23
C ASN A 39 12.81 7.83 4.30
N LEU A 40 12.50 7.15 3.19
CA LEU A 40 12.36 5.70 3.13
C LEU A 40 13.02 5.18 1.85
N SER A 41 14.16 4.51 1.99
CA SER A 41 14.84 3.86 0.87
C SER A 41 14.14 2.56 0.45
N LYS A 42 14.44 2.06 -0.76
CA LYS A 42 13.97 0.73 -1.21
C LYS A 42 14.45 -0.39 -0.26
N LYS A 43 15.66 -0.28 0.30
CA LYS A 43 16.21 -1.27 1.23
C LYS A 43 15.42 -1.31 2.54
N GLU A 44 15.10 -0.15 3.10
CA GLU A 44 14.27 -0.06 4.30
C GLU A 44 12.83 -0.52 4.02
N MET A 45 12.29 -0.24 2.83
CA MET A 45 10.98 -0.77 2.42
C MET A 45 10.97 -2.30 2.42
N ASN A 46 12.03 -2.96 1.96
CA ASN A 46 12.13 -4.43 2.05
C ASN A 46 12.05 -4.91 3.50
N THR A 47 12.69 -4.19 4.44
CA THR A 47 12.61 -4.53 5.87
C THR A 47 11.18 -4.36 6.39
N VAL A 48 10.46 -3.32 5.93
CA VAL A 48 9.05 -3.10 6.27
C VAL A 48 8.18 -4.24 5.73
N THR A 49 8.35 -4.64 4.46
CA THR A 49 7.52 -5.70 3.86
C THR A 49 7.82 -7.07 4.47
N ASP A 50 9.06 -7.35 4.87
CA ASP A 50 9.41 -8.57 5.62
C ASP A 50 8.70 -8.61 6.99
N LYS A 51 8.63 -7.47 7.69
CA LYS A 51 7.84 -7.35 8.92
C LYS A 51 6.35 -7.55 8.65
N MET A 52 5.80 -6.93 7.60
CA MET A 52 4.40 -7.14 7.21
C MET A 52 4.10 -8.62 6.97
N LYS A 53 4.98 -9.34 6.24
CA LYS A 53 4.84 -10.78 6.01
C LYS A 53 4.82 -11.58 7.32
N THR A 54 5.71 -11.23 8.25
CA THR A 54 5.74 -11.83 9.60
C THR A 54 4.43 -11.57 10.37
N ASP A 55 3.83 -10.40 10.20
CA ASP A 55 2.56 -10.02 10.81
C ASP A 55 1.31 -10.62 10.09
N GLY A 56 1.52 -11.47 9.08
CA GLY A 56 0.46 -12.21 8.40
C GLY A 56 -0.05 -11.60 7.09
N TRP A 57 0.60 -10.55 6.58
CA TRP A 57 0.32 -10.03 5.24
C TRP A 57 0.86 -11.00 4.17
N VAL A 58 0.01 -11.41 3.24
CA VAL A 58 0.36 -12.34 2.16
C VAL A 58 0.51 -11.56 0.86
N GLU A 59 1.71 -11.60 0.29
CA GLU A 59 1.98 -11.07 -1.05
C GLU A 59 1.26 -11.92 -2.10
N PHE A 60 0.56 -11.28 -3.03
CA PHE A 60 -0.09 -12.00 -4.14
C PHE A 60 0.23 -11.43 -5.52
N GLU A 61 0.81 -10.23 -5.58
CA GLU A 61 1.30 -9.64 -6.81
C GLU A 61 2.56 -8.82 -6.53
N HIS A 62 3.55 -8.93 -7.42
CA HIS A 62 4.82 -8.22 -7.31
C HIS A 62 5.38 -7.87 -8.68
N SER A 63 5.98 -6.69 -8.79
CA SER A 63 6.82 -6.22 -9.88
C SER A 63 7.93 -5.31 -9.34
N THR A 64 8.83 -4.84 -10.21
CA THR A 64 9.99 -4.01 -9.84
C THR A 64 9.67 -2.80 -8.96
N ASN A 65 8.49 -2.21 -9.12
CA ASN A 65 8.10 -0.97 -8.43
C ASN A 65 6.75 -1.09 -7.70
N TYR A 66 6.18 -2.28 -7.64
CA TYR A 66 4.83 -2.47 -7.14
C TYR A 66 4.70 -3.81 -6.42
N ALA A 67 3.96 -3.83 -5.32
CA ALA A 67 3.57 -5.06 -4.67
C ALA A 67 2.19 -4.92 -4.04
N LEU A 68 1.43 -6.03 -4.04
CA LEU A 68 0.16 -6.14 -3.36
C LEU A 68 0.20 -7.19 -2.27
N TYR A 69 -0.36 -6.82 -1.13
CA TYR A 69 -0.48 -7.66 0.04
C TYR A 69 -1.93 -7.72 0.49
N CYS A 70 -2.40 -8.92 0.84
CA CYS A 70 -3.67 -9.11 1.51
C CYS A 70 -3.43 -9.46 2.97
N LEU A 71 -4.20 -8.87 3.87
CA LEU A 71 -4.36 -9.41 5.21
C LEU A 71 -5.76 -9.98 5.27
N ASN A 72 -5.85 -11.31 5.38
CA ASN A 72 -7.07 -12.09 5.20
C ASN A 72 -7.83 -11.69 3.91
N LYS A 73 -9.16 -11.81 3.88
CA LYS A 73 -9.98 -11.45 2.70
C LYS A 73 -10.46 -10.00 2.68
N TYR A 74 -10.24 -9.24 3.76
CA TYR A 74 -10.89 -7.95 3.99
C TYR A 74 -9.99 -6.74 3.74
N GLN A 75 -8.66 -6.90 3.80
CA GLN A 75 -7.71 -5.80 3.69
C GLN A 75 -6.69 -6.02 2.59
N LEU A 76 -6.38 -4.95 1.86
CA LEU A 76 -5.36 -4.91 0.83
C LEU A 76 -4.45 -3.70 1.04
N ILE A 77 -3.14 -3.93 0.90
CA ILE A 77 -2.14 -2.88 0.80
C ILE A 77 -1.49 -2.99 -0.58
N GLY A 78 -1.49 -1.88 -1.31
CA GLY A 78 -0.65 -1.70 -2.49
C GLY A 78 0.52 -0.81 -2.15
N ILE A 79 1.74 -1.27 -2.39
CA ILE A 79 2.97 -0.49 -2.20
C ILE A 79 3.53 -0.16 -3.57
N LEU A 80 3.73 1.12 -3.84
CA LEU A 80 4.22 1.60 -5.11
C LEU A 80 5.41 2.56 -4.96
N TYR A 81 6.42 2.34 -5.80
CA TYR A 81 7.55 3.23 -6.04
C TYR A 81 7.48 3.84 -7.46
N PRO A 82 6.74 4.94 -7.67
CA PRO A 82 6.56 5.51 -9.00
C PRO A 82 7.88 6.06 -9.55
N ASN A 83 8.31 5.66 -10.76
CA ASN A 83 9.49 6.26 -11.41
C ASN A 83 9.11 7.35 -12.42
N ASN A 84 7.94 7.23 -13.02
CA ASN A 84 7.38 8.18 -13.97
C ASN A 84 6.00 8.62 -13.50
N LEU A 85 5.48 9.74 -14.00
CA LEU A 85 4.11 10.18 -13.72
C LEU A 85 3.05 9.29 -14.39
N ILE A 86 3.44 8.53 -15.40
CA ILE A 86 2.58 7.59 -16.12
C ILE A 86 3.36 6.29 -16.23
N GLU A 87 2.80 5.21 -15.73
CA GLU A 87 3.31 3.85 -15.93
C GLU A 87 2.23 2.95 -16.53
N ARG A 88 2.62 1.81 -17.11
CA ARG A 88 1.68 0.81 -17.61
C ARG A 88 1.77 -0.45 -16.76
N ASN A 89 0.63 -0.99 -16.34
CA ASN A 89 0.60 -2.28 -15.67
C ASN A 89 0.86 -3.43 -16.65
N LYS A 90 0.88 -4.68 -16.13
CA LYS A 90 1.09 -5.89 -16.94
C LYS A 90 0.04 -6.10 -18.04
N ASN A 91 -1.13 -5.48 -17.92
CA ASN A 91 -2.22 -5.53 -18.90
C ASN A 91 -2.15 -4.37 -19.91
N GLY A 92 -1.16 -3.46 -19.80
CA GLY A 92 -1.00 -2.29 -20.65
C GLY A 92 -1.84 -1.07 -20.26
N GLU A 93 -2.56 -1.14 -19.14
CA GLU A 93 -3.39 -0.04 -18.63
C GLU A 93 -2.52 1.04 -17.99
N GLU A 94 -2.85 2.31 -18.25
CA GLU A 94 -2.13 3.45 -17.71
C GLU A 94 -2.48 3.70 -16.24
N ILE A 95 -1.46 3.83 -15.42
CA ILE A 95 -1.54 4.26 -14.03
C ILE A 95 -0.87 5.62 -13.95
N ILE A 96 -1.67 6.63 -13.61
CA ILE A 96 -1.22 8.02 -13.49
C ILE A 96 -0.91 8.31 -12.02
N TYR A 97 0.24 8.94 -11.77
CA TYR A 97 0.69 9.33 -10.44
C TYR A 97 0.83 10.85 -10.37
N GLU A 98 0.47 11.41 -9.22
CA GLU A 98 0.59 12.85 -8.96
C GLU A 98 1.95 13.22 -8.32
N ASP A 99 2.60 12.27 -7.63
CA ASP A 99 3.88 12.49 -6.94
C ASP A 99 4.87 11.34 -7.18
N ILE A 100 5.90 11.59 -8.00
CA ILE A 100 7.00 10.64 -8.23
C ILE A 100 8.06 10.66 -7.11
N ASN A 101 8.03 11.64 -6.21
CA ASN A 101 9.02 11.81 -5.15
C ASN A 101 8.65 11.10 -3.85
N SER A 102 7.47 10.48 -3.82
CA SER A 102 6.98 9.71 -2.67
C SER A 102 6.75 8.26 -3.05
N TRP A 103 6.86 7.38 -2.06
CA TRP A 103 6.13 6.13 -2.05
C TRP A 103 4.63 6.43 -1.98
N ASN A 104 3.86 5.67 -2.73
CA ASN A 104 2.41 5.68 -2.67
C ASN A 104 1.95 4.33 -2.11
N ILE A 105 1.37 4.35 -0.92
CA ILE A 105 0.95 3.13 -0.22
C ILE A 105 -0.57 3.18 -0.06
N GLY A 106 -1.27 2.53 -0.98
CA GLY A 106 -2.73 2.45 -0.98
C GLY A 106 -3.22 1.44 0.06
N LEU A 107 -4.15 1.88 0.89
CA LEU A 107 -4.82 1.06 1.90
C LEU A 107 -6.28 0.87 1.54
N TYR A 108 -6.76 -0.37 1.58
CA TYR A 108 -8.14 -0.72 1.27
C TYR A 108 -8.69 -1.68 2.32
N TYR A 109 -9.92 -1.42 2.75
CA TYR A 109 -10.70 -2.29 3.61
C TYR A 109 -12.12 -2.41 3.08
N ASN A 110 -12.62 -3.63 2.99
CA ASN A 110 -14.03 -3.91 2.69
C ASN A 110 -14.52 -5.07 3.56
N GLN A 111 -15.57 -4.83 4.34
CA GLN A 111 -16.18 -5.85 5.22
C GLN A 111 -16.78 -7.03 4.45
N ASN A 112 -17.18 -6.80 3.19
CA ASN A 112 -17.71 -7.85 2.31
C ASN A 112 -16.58 -8.63 1.62
N GLY A 113 -15.33 -8.24 1.86
CA GLY A 113 -14.15 -8.79 1.22
C GLY A 113 -13.68 -7.96 0.02
N ILE A 114 -12.42 -8.16 -0.35
CA ILE A 114 -11.77 -7.60 -1.52
C ILE A 114 -11.57 -8.74 -2.50
N ASN A 115 -12.13 -8.64 -3.71
CA ASN A 115 -12.12 -9.74 -4.69
C ASN A 115 -10.72 -10.32 -4.93
N SER A 116 -9.69 -9.47 -5.02
CA SER A 116 -8.29 -9.89 -5.20
C SER A 116 -7.71 -10.66 -4.00
N CYS A 117 -8.32 -10.54 -2.82
CA CYS A 117 -7.92 -11.21 -1.58
C CYS A 117 -8.78 -12.43 -1.23
N ILE A 118 -9.87 -12.67 -1.96
CA ILE A 118 -10.69 -13.87 -1.81
C ILE A 118 -10.07 -14.94 -2.72
N LYS A 119 -9.32 -15.87 -2.11
CA LYS A 119 -8.88 -17.11 -2.76
C LYS A 119 -9.78 -18.25 -2.36
#